data_AF-A0A7J7PNX9-F1
#
_entry.id   AF-A0A7J7PNX9-F1
#
_cell.length_a   1.000
_cell.length_b   1.000
_cell.length_c   1.000
_cell.angle_alpha   90.00
_cell.angle_beta   90.00
_cell.angle_gamma   90.00
#
_symmetry.space_group_name_H-M   'P 1'
#
loop_
_entity.id
_entity.type
_entity.pdbx_description
1 polymer ?
#
loop_
_entity_poly.entity_id
_entity_poly.type
_entity_poly.pdbx_seq_one_letter_code
_entity_poly.pdbx_strand_id
1 'polypeptide(L)'
;MNMEDTASSTRSAAPWTLLGRDTAAGRALFSLYNAENTNGRAAGLTYSATNRKQLSATAKAPAGPSGEPSKKSSCKPKVAVPHFKRSQSNADDDSRNRLARLPRRRTGDSIMAGMQAEAEQAWRAPAPVPSGRLIGEQEKQRCALLMQYRGSIPCSHLAATTCIKPVGHHLQQQQGFSKDCSGSSSSSSSSSATGRQRLLHERFSELADEVTDRELFVSSMQQMGKLRTEHLIVVKSEVATKLQEMKQLDENIKLLDIQLR
;
A
#
# COMPACT_ATOMS: atom_id res chain seq x y z
N MET A 1 19.66 67.56 -16.20
CA MET A 1 19.13 66.56 -15.24
C MET A 1 18.76 65.36 -16.08
N ASN A 2 19.68 64.40 -16.19
CA ASN A 2 19.52 63.22 -17.04
C ASN A 2 19.11 62.06 -16.12
N MET A 3 17.93 61.50 -16.39
CA MET A 3 17.51 60.22 -15.83
C MET A 3 18.09 59.11 -16.70
N GLU A 4 18.99 58.31 -16.13
CA GLU A 4 19.51 57.11 -16.77
C GLU A 4 18.59 55.92 -16.50
N ASP A 5 18.15 55.30 -17.60
CA ASP A 5 17.42 54.05 -17.66
C ASP A 5 18.29 52.86 -17.18
N THR A 6 17.95 52.27 -16.04
CA THR A 6 18.42 50.92 -15.67
C THR A 6 17.34 49.88 -15.98
N ALA A 7 17.00 49.73 -17.26
CA ALA A 7 16.24 48.59 -17.77
C ALA A 7 17.16 47.36 -17.83
N SER A 8 17.23 46.62 -16.73
CA SER A 8 18.02 45.40 -16.63
C SER A 8 17.38 44.29 -17.45
N SER A 9 18.04 43.98 -18.57
CA SER A 9 17.77 42.89 -19.50
C SER A 9 17.64 41.53 -18.79
N THR A 10 16.41 41.05 -18.57
CA THR A 10 16.13 39.65 -18.24
C THR A 10 16.21 38.79 -19.50
N ARG A 11 17.45 38.58 -19.99
CA ARG A 11 17.75 37.53 -20.97
C ARG A 11 17.31 36.19 -20.41
N SER A 12 16.15 35.69 -20.87
CA SER A 12 15.75 34.27 -20.96
C SER A 12 16.59 33.32 -20.09
N ALA A 13 16.39 33.37 -18.78
CA ALA A 13 16.88 32.32 -17.90
C ALA A 13 16.14 31.04 -18.31
N ALA A 14 16.88 29.98 -18.65
CA ALA A 14 16.29 28.72 -19.10
C ALA A 14 15.17 28.31 -18.11
N PRO A 15 13.98 27.87 -18.57
CA PRO A 15 12.81 27.66 -17.71
C PRO A 15 13.10 26.79 -16.47
N TRP A 16 14.13 25.95 -16.55
CA TRP A 16 14.62 25.08 -15.49
C TRP A 16 15.35 25.78 -14.33
N THR A 17 15.92 26.97 -14.54
CA THR A 17 16.53 27.75 -13.45
C THR A 17 15.49 28.27 -12.46
N LEU A 18 14.26 28.52 -12.92
CA LEU A 18 13.16 28.96 -12.06
C LEU A 18 12.62 27.83 -11.15
N LEU A 19 12.81 26.57 -11.54
CA LEU A 19 12.43 25.39 -10.74
C LEU A 19 13.48 25.01 -9.67
N GLY A 20 14.62 25.72 -9.61
CA GLY A 20 15.67 25.46 -8.63
C GLY A 20 16.40 24.15 -8.88
N ARG A 21 17.17 24.06 -9.98
CA ARG A 21 18.05 22.92 -10.30
C ARG A 21 19.03 22.58 -9.16
N ASP A 22 19.33 23.55 -8.32
CA ASP A 22 20.26 23.42 -7.20
C ASP A 22 19.59 22.89 -5.92
N THR A 23 18.26 22.77 -5.94
CA THR A 23 17.50 22.12 -4.88
C THR A 23 17.49 20.60 -5.07
N ALA A 24 17.36 19.85 -3.98
CA ALA A 24 17.28 18.39 -4.04
C ALA A 24 16.10 17.90 -4.91
N ALA A 25 14.98 18.62 -4.87
CA ALA A 25 13.81 18.34 -5.69
C ALA A 25 14.06 18.58 -7.19
N GLY A 26 14.71 19.71 -7.53
CA GLY A 26 15.07 20.03 -8.92
C GLY A 26 16.06 19.02 -9.53
N ARG A 27 17.07 18.57 -8.76
CA ARG A 27 17.99 17.50 -9.19
C ARG A 27 17.27 16.17 -9.45
N ALA A 28 16.28 15.82 -8.62
CA ALA A 28 15.50 14.59 -8.77
C ALA A 28 14.61 14.63 -10.02
N LEU A 29 13.91 15.74 -10.25
CA LEU A 29 13.09 15.93 -11.46
C LEU A 29 13.93 15.94 -12.74
N PHE A 30 15.07 16.63 -12.72
CA PHE A 30 16.01 16.63 -13.84
C PHE A 30 16.54 15.23 -14.14
N SER A 31 16.82 14.43 -13.10
CA SER A 31 17.24 13.03 -13.26
C SER A 31 16.16 12.12 -13.83
N LEU A 32 14.88 12.44 -13.58
CA LEU A 32 13.73 11.71 -14.09
C LEU A 32 13.44 12.01 -15.57
N TYR A 33 13.59 13.27 -15.97
CA TYR A 33 13.17 13.74 -17.31
C TYR A 33 14.30 13.81 -18.34
N ASN A 34 15.57 13.86 -17.93
CA ASN A 34 16.65 13.71 -18.88
C ASN A 34 16.81 12.23 -19.27
N ALA A 35 16.30 11.90 -20.45
CA ALA A 35 16.33 10.57 -21.06
C ALA A 35 17.74 9.98 -21.22
N GLU A 36 18.79 10.81 -21.11
CA GLU A 36 20.19 10.41 -21.22
C GLU A 36 20.85 10.01 -19.90
N ASN A 37 20.17 10.14 -18.74
CA ASN A 37 20.73 9.70 -17.47
C ASN A 37 20.70 8.16 -17.35
N THR A 38 21.72 7.55 -17.96
CA THR A 38 22.06 6.12 -17.94
C THR A 38 22.05 5.54 -16.53
N ASN A 39 22.35 6.33 -15.51
CA ASN A 39 22.39 5.90 -14.12
C ASN A 39 21.03 5.43 -13.57
N GLY A 40 19.93 6.11 -13.91
CA GLY A 40 18.59 5.71 -13.46
C GLY A 40 18.12 4.41 -14.10
N ARG A 41 18.35 4.27 -15.42
CA ARG A 41 18.08 3.02 -16.16
C ARG A 41 18.99 1.88 -15.71
N ALA A 42 20.27 2.14 -15.47
CA ALA A 42 21.22 1.14 -14.97
C ALA A 42 20.81 0.65 -13.57
N ALA A 43 20.43 1.56 -12.66
CA ALA A 43 19.90 1.21 -11.35
C ALA A 43 18.62 0.35 -11.47
N GLY A 44 17.67 0.74 -12.32
CA GLY A 44 16.46 -0.04 -12.59
C GLY A 44 16.74 -1.44 -13.14
N LEU A 45 17.71 -1.57 -14.06
CA LEU A 45 18.15 -2.85 -14.61
C LEU A 45 18.80 -3.74 -13.55
N THR A 46 19.64 -3.18 -12.68
CA THR A 46 20.25 -3.95 -11.57
C THR A 46 19.19 -4.46 -10.60
N TYR A 47 18.21 -3.61 -10.24
CA TYR A 47 17.11 -3.99 -9.35
C TYR A 47 16.19 -5.06 -9.97
N SER A 48 15.90 -4.95 -11.27
CA SER A 48 15.15 -5.97 -12.00
C SER A 48 15.91 -7.31 -12.05
N ALA A 49 17.22 -7.27 -12.23
CA ALA A 49 18.07 -8.46 -12.27
C ALA A 49 18.15 -9.15 -10.89
N THR A 50 18.28 -8.40 -9.79
CA THR A 50 18.27 -8.97 -8.44
C THR A 50 16.91 -9.56 -8.08
N ASN A 51 15.79 -8.88 -8.38
CA ASN A 51 14.46 -9.44 -8.16
C ASN A 51 14.23 -10.73 -8.97
N ARG A 52 14.67 -10.76 -10.24
CA ARG A 52 14.55 -11.96 -11.07
C ARG A 52 15.39 -13.12 -10.51
N LYS A 53 16.59 -12.84 -9.99
CA LYS A 53 17.43 -13.82 -9.30
C LYS A 53 16.76 -14.33 -8.03
N GLN A 54 16.21 -13.46 -7.19
CA GLN A 54 15.52 -13.86 -5.95
C GLN A 54 14.31 -14.74 -6.24
N LEU A 55 13.45 -14.36 -7.20
CA LEU A 55 12.29 -15.15 -7.61
C LEU A 55 12.70 -16.52 -8.19
N SER A 56 13.79 -16.57 -8.94
CA SER A 56 14.30 -17.85 -9.46
C SER A 56 14.94 -18.73 -8.38
N ALA A 57 15.51 -18.13 -7.33
CA ALA A 57 16.11 -18.83 -6.21
C ALA A 57 15.04 -19.40 -5.27
N THR A 58 13.98 -18.65 -4.99
CA THR A 58 12.83 -19.14 -4.22
C THR A 58 12.04 -20.20 -4.97
N ALA A 59 11.92 -20.11 -6.30
CA ALA A 59 11.33 -21.17 -7.12
C ALA A 59 12.15 -22.48 -7.12
N LYS A 60 13.43 -22.43 -6.74
CA LYS A 60 14.34 -23.58 -6.63
C LYS A 60 14.57 -24.05 -5.19
N ALA A 61 14.05 -23.34 -4.19
CA ALA A 61 14.16 -23.76 -2.81
C ALA A 61 13.12 -24.87 -2.55
N PRO A 62 13.54 -26.12 -2.30
CA PRO A 62 12.61 -27.17 -1.91
C PRO A 62 11.98 -26.80 -0.56
N ALA A 63 10.65 -26.88 -0.50
CA ALA A 63 9.91 -26.65 0.72
C ALA A 63 10.23 -27.75 1.76
N GLY A 64 10.91 -27.36 2.83
CA GLY A 64 10.88 -28.05 4.12
C GLY A 64 12.06 -28.98 4.46
N PRO A 65 12.46 -29.06 5.75
CA PRO A 65 13.36 -30.07 6.28
C PRO A 65 12.55 -31.25 6.85
N SER A 66 12.62 -32.42 6.22
CA SER A 66 12.35 -33.70 6.87
C SER A 66 12.93 -34.84 6.04
N GLY A 67 13.80 -35.64 6.66
CA GLY A 67 14.19 -36.95 6.17
C GLY A 67 15.47 -37.00 5.33
N GLU A 68 16.39 -37.86 5.76
CA GLU A 68 17.71 -38.13 5.19
C GLU A 68 17.70 -38.46 3.68
N PRO A 69 18.77 -38.09 2.94
CA PRO A 69 18.82 -38.26 1.50
C PRO A 69 19.21 -39.68 1.09
N SER A 70 18.23 -40.53 0.79
CA SER A 70 18.49 -41.69 -0.08
C SER A 70 18.71 -41.20 -1.52
N LYS A 71 19.92 -41.44 -2.05
CA LYS A 71 20.29 -41.13 -3.44
C LYS A 71 19.44 -41.97 -4.40
N LYS A 72 18.32 -41.43 -4.88
CA LYS A 72 17.60 -41.94 -6.05
C LYS A 72 17.60 -40.87 -7.12
N SER A 73 18.34 -41.12 -8.20
CA SER A 73 18.40 -40.28 -9.39
C SER A 73 17.01 -40.19 -10.02
N SER A 74 16.31 -39.08 -9.80
CA SER A 74 15.02 -38.81 -10.42
C SER A 74 15.23 -38.53 -11.91
N CYS A 75 14.96 -39.54 -12.73
CA CYS A 75 14.85 -39.40 -14.17
C CYS A 75 13.70 -38.43 -14.44
N LYS A 76 14.00 -37.25 -14.98
CA LYS A 76 12.98 -36.26 -15.33
C LYS A 76 12.02 -36.87 -16.35
N PRO A 77 10.69 -36.78 -16.17
CA PRO A 77 9.74 -37.32 -17.14
C PRO A 77 9.92 -36.61 -18.48
N LYS A 78 10.38 -37.34 -19.50
CA LYS A 78 10.42 -36.86 -20.89
C LYS A 78 8.98 -36.88 -21.43
N VAL A 79 8.31 -35.73 -21.39
CA VAL A 79 7.04 -35.53 -22.09
C VAL A 79 7.37 -35.32 -23.57
N ALA A 80 6.90 -36.21 -24.43
CA ALA A 80 7.05 -36.10 -25.87
C ALA A 80 6.17 -34.94 -26.38
N VAL A 81 6.76 -33.75 -26.49
CA VAL A 81 6.08 -32.61 -27.12
C VAL A 81 6.20 -32.76 -28.63
N PRO A 82 5.08 -32.77 -29.39
CA PRO A 82 5.13 -32.84 -30.85
C PRO A 82 5.97 -31.70 -31.42
N HIS A 83 7.07 -32.06 -32.09
CA HIS A 83 7.94 -31.09 -32.76
C HIS A 83 7.27 -30.63 -34.05
N PHE A 84 6.58 -29.50 -34.00
CA PHE A 84 6.08 -28.85 -35.22
C PHE A 84 7.28 -28.27 -36.00
N LYS A 85 7.49 -28.78 -37.21
CA LYS A 85 8.52 -28.25 -38.13
C LYS A 85 8.19 -26.79 -38.41
N ARG A 86 9.06 -25.89 -37.95
CA ARG A 86 8.97 -24.46 -38.23
C ARG A 86 9.22 -24.27 -39.73
N SER A 87 8.14 -24.11 -40.50
CA SER A 87 8.23 -23.83 -41.94
C SER A 87 9.02 -22.56 -42.16
N GLN A 88 10.26 -22.69 -42.66
CA GLN A 88 11.09 -21.59 -43.16
C GLN A 88 10.63 -21.18 -44.57
N SER A 89 9.34 -20.98 -44.76
CA SER A 89 8.84 -20.34 -45.98
C SER A 89 9.14 -18.85 -45.87
N ASN A 90 9.90 -18.31 -46.82
CA ASN A 90 10.17 -16.89 -47.02
C ASN A 90 8.87 -16.07 -46.82
N ALA A 91 8.74 -15.40 -45.67
CA ALA A 91 7.48 -14.86 -45.15
C ALA A 91 7.55 -13.36 -44.84
N ASP A 92 8.38 -12.62 -45.56
CA ASP A 92 8.59 -11.20 -45.24
C ASP A 92 7.46 -10.29 -45.75
N ASP A 93 6.67 -10.69 -46.75
CA ASP A 93 5.52 -9.89 -47.22
C ASP A 93 4.13 -10.45 -46.83
N ASP A 94 3.95 -11.77 -46.77
CA ASP A 94 2.60 -12.36 -46.59
C ASP A 94 2.19 -12.55 -45.11
N SER A 95 3.15 -12.43 -44.19
CA SER A 95 2.90 -12.58 -42.74
C SER A 95 2.13 -11.41 -42.14
N ARG A 96 2.31 -10.19 -42.69
CA ARG A 96 1.53 -9.00 -42.30
C ARG A 96 0.05 -9.14 -42.66
N ASN A 97 -0.25 -9.80 -43.78
CA ASN A 97 -1.62 -9.97 -44.27
C ASN A 97 -2.39 -11.10 -43.57
N ARG A 98 -1.71 -12.13 -43.05
CA ARG A 98 -2.39 -13.23 -42.33
C ARG A 98 -3.03 -12.79 -41.01
N LEU A 99 -2.40 -11.86 -40.29
CA LEU A 99 -2.94 -11.34 -39.04
C LEU A 99 -4.15 -10.42 -39.25
N ALA A 100 -4.25 -9.79 -40.44
CA ALA A 100 -5.39 -8.95 -40.82
C ALA A 100 -6.67 -9.74 -41.15
N ARG A 101 -6.55 -11.05 -41.44
CA ARG A 101 -7.69 -11.92 -41.79
C ARG A 101 -8.42 -12.53 -40.58
N LEU A 102 -7.98 -12.26 -39.36
CA LEU A 102 -8.69 -12.71 -38.16
C LEU A 102 -9.90 -11.79 -37.92
N PRO A 103 -11.16 -12.28 -38.04
CA PRO A 103 -12.38 -11.46 -38.12
C PRO A 103 -12.74 -10.63 -36.86
N ARG A 104 -11.83 -10.52 -35.89
CA ARG A 104 -12.00 -9.76 -34.64
C ARG A 104 -10.79 -8.94 -34.22
N ARG A 105 -9.71 -8.90 -35.00
CA ARG A 105 -8.54 -8.09 -34.68
C ARG A 105 -8.64 -6.73 -35.33
N ARG A 106 -8.58 -5.67 -34.51
CA ARG A 106 -8.44 -4.29 -34.98
C ARG A 106 -7.02 -4.08 -35.52
N THR A 107 -6.90 -3.35 -36.62
CA THR A 107 -5.60 -2.93 -37.14
C THR A 107 -4.93 -1.96 -36.16
N GLY A 108 -3.59 -1.87 -36.19
CA GLY A 108 -2.86 -0.92 -35.33
C GLY A 108 -3.37 0.51 -35.49
N ASP A 109 -3.64 0.92 -36.72
CA ASP A 109 -4.18 2.25 -37.03
C ASP A 109 -5.58 2.46 -36.45
N SER A 110 -6.45 1.44 -36.49
CA SER A 110 -7.77 1.50 -35.87
C SER A 110 -7.69 1.62 -34.34
N ILE A 111 -6.69 1.00 -33.71
CA ILE A 111 -6.45 1.14 -32.27
C ILE A 111 -5.95 2.56 -31.94
N MET A 112 -4.98 3.08 -32.71
CA MET A 112 -4.46 4.43 -32.50
C MET A 112 -5.54 5.50 -32.74
N ALA A 113 -6.35 5.36 -33.79
CA ALA A 113 -7.49 6.23 -34.05
C ALA A 113 -8.53 6.15 -32.92
N GLY A 114 -8.81 4.94 -32.39
CA GLY A 114 -9.67 4.75 -31.23
C GLY A 114 -9.16 5.46 -29.98
N MET A 115 -7.85 5.37 -29.70
CA MET A 115 -7.23 6.07 -28.57
C MET A 115 -7.29 7.59 -28.72
N GLN A 116 -7.07 8.13 -29.92
CA GLN A 116 -7.18 9.57 -30.17
C GLN A 116 -8.61 10.06 -30.00
N ALA A 117 -9.60 9.35 -30.53
CA ALA A 117 -11.01 9.68 -30.35
C ALA A 117 -11.42 9.64 -28.87
N GLU A 118 -10.97 8.64 -28.12
CA GLU A 118 -11.22 8.55 -26.67
C GLU A 118 -10.55 9.70 -25.91
N ALA A 119 -9.32 10.07 -26.28
CA ALA A 119 -8.64 11.22 -25.70
C ALA A 119 -9.39 12.53 -25.99
N GLU A 120 -9.78 12.79 -27.24
CA GLU A 120 -10.58 13.97 -27.60
C GLU A 120 -11.92 13.99 -26.86
N GLN A 121 -12.56 12.84 -26.70
CA GLN A 121 -13.80 12.72 -25.93
C GLN A 121 -13.58 13.00 -24.45
N ALA A 122 -12.49 12.51 -23.84
CA ALA A 122 -12.13 12.80 -22.46
C ALA A 122 -11.79 14.28 -22.24
N TRP A 123 -11.16 14.94 -23.23
CA TRP A 123 -10.87 16.37 -23.21
C TRP A 123 -12.13 17.24 -23.31
N ARG A 124 -13.15 16.76 -24.03
CA ARG A 124 -14.45 17.45 -24.15
C ARG A 124 -15.43 17.10 -23.05
N ALA A 125 -15.25 15.96 -22.38
CA ALA A 125 -16.10 15.54 -21.29
C ALA A 125 -15.98 16.56 -20.14
N PRO A 126 -17.10 17.01 -19.54
CA PRO A 126 -17.03 17.82 -18.33
C PRO A 126 -16.29 17.04 -17.25
N ALA A 127 -15.44 17.73 -16.49
CA ALA A 127 -14.69 17.11 -15.40
C ALA A 127 -15.65 16.31 -14.50
N PRO A 128 -15.34 15.04 -14.18
CA PRO A 128 -16.24 14.22 -13.39
C PRO A 128 -16.51 14.91 -12.05
N VAL A 129 -17.78 14.99 -11.68
CA VAL A 129 -18.19 15.59 -10.40
C VAL A 129 -17.57 14.74 -9.29
N PRO A 130 -16.84 15.31 -8.33
CA PRO A 130 -16.17 14.53 -7.29
C PRO A 130 -17.18 13.68 -6.53
N SER A 131 -17.04 12.35 -6.62
CA SER A 131 -17.93 11.38 -5.97
C SER A 131 -17.53 11.24 -4.50
N GLY A 132 -17.84 12.24 -3.69
CA GLY A 132 -17.55 12.22 -2.27
C GLY A 132 -17.72 13.59 -1.63
N ARG A 133 -17.98 13.60 -0.32
CA ARG A 133 -17.87 14.84 0.46
C ARG A 133 -16.45 15.35 0.34
N LEU A 134 -16.30 16.64 0.08
CA LEU A 134 -15.00 17.30 0.05
C LEU A 134 -14.26 16.96 1.35
N ILE A 135 -13.04 16.40 1.20
CA ILE A 135 -12.14 16.17 2.32
C ILE A 135 -12.03 17.47 3.11
N GLY A 136 -12.39 17.42 4.40
CA GLY A 136 -12.32 18.57 5.28
C GLY A 136 -10.89 19.10 5.39
N GLU A 137 -10.72 20.37 5.73
CA GLU A 137 -9.41 21.03 5.77
C GLU A 137 -8.41 20.32 6.70
N GLN A 138 -8.91 19.78 7.82
CA GLN A 138 -8.12 18.97 8.75
C GLN A 138 -7.61 17.66 8.13
N GLU A 139 -8.45 16.98 7.35
CA GLU A 139 -8.08 15.74 6.68
C GLU A 139 -7.11 16.02 5.52
N LYS A 140 -7.23 17.18 4.84
CA LYS A 140 -6.22 17.64 3.88
C LYS A 140 -4.86 17.82 4.54
N GLN A 141 -4.80 18.43 5.72
CA GLN A 141 -3.56 18.59 6.48
C GLN A 141 -2.97 17.23 6.89
N ARG A 142 -3.81 16.29 7.31
CA ARG A 142 -3.39 14.91 7.63
C ARG A 142 -2.76 14.22 6.42
N CYS A 143 -3.41 14.27 5.26
CA CYS A 143 -2.89 13.73 4.01
C CYS A 143 -1.59 14.41 3.58
N ALA A 144 -1.48 15.74 3.71
CA ALA A 144 -0.28 16.48 3.38
C ALA A 144 0.92 16.05 4.25
N LEU A 145 0.71 15.88 5.56
CA LEU A 145 1.72 15.34 6.46
C LEU A 145 2.10 13.91 6.08
N LEU A 146 1.13 13.05 5.78
CA LEU A 146 1.39 11.66 5.40
C LEU A 146 2.24 11.56 4.12
N MET A 147 2.00 12.43 3.14
CA MET A 147 2.81 12.55 1.93
C MET A 147 4.22 13.11 2.22
N GLN A 148 4.32 14.14 3.05
CA GLN A 148 5.59 14.76 3.44
C GLN A 148 6.52 13.73 4.12
N TYR A 149 5.97 12.86 4.97
CA TYR A 149 6.71 11.87 5.74
C TYR A 149 6.76 10.46 5.11
N ARG A 150 6.37 10.32 3.84
CA ARG A 150 6.34 9.03 3.11
C ARG A 150 5.68 7.88 3.91
N GLY A 151 4.60 8.20 4.62
CA GLY A 151 3.84 7.23 5.40
C GLY A 151 4.35 6.96 6.82
N SER A 152 5.45 7.57 7.28
CA SER A 152 5.92 7.44 8.67
C SER A 152 5.97 8.81 9.36
N ILE A 153 4.81 9.25 9.85
CA ILE A 153 4.71 10.50 10.60
C ILE A 153 5.36 10.30 11.98
N PRO A 154 6.35 11.10 12.39
CA PRO A 154 6.93 11.02 13.73
C PRO A 154 5.84 11.17 14.79
N CYS A 155 5.83 10.29 15.81
CA CYS A 155 4.82 10.30 16.88
C CYS A 155 4.70 11.65 17.59
N SER A 156 5.75 12.49 17.57
CA SER A 156 5.73 13.86 18.11
C SER A 156 4.71 14.77 17.43
N HIS A 157 4.40 14.56 16.15
CA HIS A 157 3.43 15.38 15.40
C HIS A 157 1.98 14.89 15.55
N LEU A 158 1.77 13.61 15.90
CA LEU A 158 0.42 13.02 16.05
C LEU A 158 -0.24 13.38 17.39
N ALA A 159 0.52 13.88 18.37
CA ALA A 159 0.00 14.23 19.69
C ALA A 159 -0.95 15.46 19.68
N ALA A 160 -0.92 16.29 18.64
CA ALA A 160 -1.72 17.51 18.53
C ALA A 160 -3.01 17.34 17.70
N THR A 161 -3.08 16.33 16.84
CA THR A 161 -4.28 16.02 16.05
C THR A 161 -5.13 15.04 16.83
N THR A 162 -6.06 15.59 17.60
CA THR A 162 -7.10 14.89 18.34
C THR A 162 -7.69 13.70 17.57
N CYS A 163 -7.72 12.55 18.25
CA CYS A 163 -8.39 11.33 17.82
C CYS A 163 -9.88 11.62 17.59
N ILE A 164 -10.27 11.88 16.34
CA ILE A 164 -11.67 11.95 15.94
C ILE A 164 -12.16 10.50 15.92
N LYS A 165 -12.80 10.08 17.02
CA LYS A 165 -13.59 8.85 17.06
C LYS A 165 -14.61 8.90 15.91
N PRO A 166 -14.80 7.82 15.13
CA PRO A 166 -15.85 7.78 14.12
C PRO A 166 -17.19 8.04 14.81
N VAL A 167 -17.87 9.11 14.41
CA VAL A 167 -19.16 9.53 14.96
C VAL A 167 -20.22 8.51 14.54
N GLY A 168 -20.39 7.48 15.38
CA GLY A 168 -21.64 6.77 15.49
C GLY A 168 -22.64 7.70 16.18
N HIS A 169 -23.76 7.96 15.52
CA HIS A 169 -24.86 8.76 16.04
C HIS A 169 -25.40 8.14 17.35
N HIS A 170 -25.09 8.73 18.51
CA HIS A 170 -25.95 8.63 19.69
C HIS A 170 -25.78 9.80 20.67
N LEU A 171 -26.75 10.70 20.60
CA LEU A 171 -27.40 11.50 21.64
C LEU A 171 -26.72 11.65 23.03
N GLN A 172 -26.30 12.88 23.31
CA GLN A 172 -26.71 13.69 24.48
C GLN A 172 -26.35 13.18 25.89
N GLN A 173 -25.19 13.60 26.41
CA GLN A 173 -25.17 14.39 27.65
C GLN A 173 -23.83 15.12 27.88
N GLN A 174 -23.96 16.45 27.94
CA GLN A 174 -23.18 17.45 28.65
C GLN A 174 -22.74 16.94 30.06
N GLN A 175 -21.62 17.30 30.70
CA GLN A 175 -20.75 18.48 30.67
C GLN A 175 -19.54 18.19 31.62
N GLY A 176 -18.38 18.82 31.41
CA GLY A 176 -17.58 19.36 32.53
C GLY A 176 -16.13 18.87 32.74
N PHE A 177 -15.21 19.85 32.67
CA PHE A 177 -13.90 19.99 33.35
C PHE A 177 -12.64 19.38 32.69
N SER A 178 -11.82 20.21 32.03
CA SER A 178 -10.59 20.91 32.52
C SER A 178 -9.35 20.01 32.40
N LYS A 179 -8.51 20.10 31.37
CA LYS A 179 -7.49 21.13 31.08
C LYS A 179 -6.66 21.47 32.32
N ASP A 180 -5.51 20.79 32.46
CA ASP A 180 -4.23 21.41 32.79
C ASP A 180 -3.07 20.54 32.27
N CYS A 181 -2.16 21.20 31.56
CA CYS A 181 -0.96 20.62 30.98
C CYS A 181 0.23 21.01 31.86
N SER A 182 0.72 20.08 32.67
CA SER A 182 1.95 20.26 33.46
C SER A 182 3.02 19.33 32.93
N GLY A 183 4.04 19.91 32.30
CA GLY A 183 5.27 19.22 31.97
C GLY A 183 5.95 18.74 33.25
N SER A 184 6.33 17.46 33.27
CA SER A 184 7.19 16.90 34.31
C SER A 184 8.07 15.85 33.66
N SER A 185 9.27 16.28 33.33
CA SER A 185 10.39 15.42 32.94
C SER A 185 10.81 14.57 34.15
N SER A 186 11.08 13.29 33.85
CA SER A 186 12.04 12.44 34.56
C SER A 186 11.84 12.17 36.06
N SER A 187 10.98 11.19 36.39
CA SER A 187 11.24 10.11 37.37
C SER A 187 9.95 9.36 37.74
N SER A 188 9.47 8.44 36.89
CA SER A 188 8.20 7.72 37.13
C SER A 188 8.18 6.33 36.49
N SER A 189 9.13 5.47 36.87
CA SER A 189 9.18 4.08 36.41
C SER A 189 8.10 3.18 37.03
N SER A 190 7.47 3.56 38.15
CA SER A 190 6.48 2.73 38.84
C SER A 190 5.02 3.02 38.46
N SER A 191 4.64 4.26 38.13
CA SER A 191 3.27 4.59 37.67
C SER A 191 3.01 4.15 36.22
N SER A 192 4.06 3.86 35.46
CA SER A 192 3.97 3.30 34.11
C SER A 192 3.45 1.86 34.08
N ALA A 193 3.78 1.05 35.08
CA ALA A 193 3.46 -0.38 35.09
C ALA A 193 1.95 -0.63 35.25
N THR A 194 1.31 0.08 36.19
CA THR A 194 -0.16 0.02 36.41
C THR A 194 -0.95 0.57 35.23
N GLY A 195 -0.47 1.65 34.59
CA GLY A 195 -1.08 2.18 33.36
C GLY A 195 -1.02 1.17 32.20
N ARG A 196 0.14 0.52 32.02
CA ARG A 196 0.31 -0.53 31.00
C ARG A 196 -0.57 -1.74 31.26
N GLN A 197 -0.69 -2.18 32.51
CA GLN A 197 -1.56 -3.29 32.89
C GLN A 197 -3.03 -3.00 32.55
N ARG A 198 -3.52 -1.79 32.86
CA ARG A 198 -4.89 -1.39 32.52
C ARG A 198 -5.16 -1.46 31.01
N LEU A 199 -4.22 -1.00 30.18
CA LEU A 199 -4.33 -1.06 28.73
C LEU A 199 -4.39 -2.50 28.20
N LEU A 200 -3.65 -3.44 28.80
CA LEU A 200 -3.71 -4.84 28.41
C LEU A 200 -5.05 -5.49 28.77
N HIS A 201 -5.61 -5.17 29.95
CA HIS A 201 -6.94 -5.64 30.33
C HIS A 201 -8.04 -5.06 29.44
N GLU A 202 -7.96 -3.76 29.11
CA GLU A 202 -8.89 -3.12 28.19
C GLU A 202 -8.85 -3.79 26.82
N ARG A 203 -7.64 -4.01 26.27
CA ARG A 203 -7.49 -4.71 24.99
C ARG A 203 -7.96 -6.16 25.04
N PHE A 204 -7.75 -6.85 26.16
CA PHE A 204 -8.25 -8.21 26.35
C PHE A 204 -9.78 -8.25 26.35
N SER A 205 -10.44 -7.29 27.01
CA SER A 205 -11.90 -7.15 26.99
C SER A 205 -12.43 -6.89 25.59
N GLU A 206 -11.81 -5.97 24.84
CA GLU A 206 -12.18 -5.69 23.45
C GLU A 206 -12.12 -6.94 22.57
N LEU A 207 -11.05 -7.74 22.68
CA LEU A 207 -10.92 -8.98 21.92
C LEU A 207 -11.98 -10.03 22.31
N ALA A 208 -12.36 -10.09 23.59
CA ALA A 208 -13.42 -10.99 24.05
C ALA A 208 -14.79 -10.60 23.47
N ASP A 209 -15.10 -9.31 23.44
CA ASP A 209 -16.33 -8.78 22.83
C ASP A 209 -16.33 -9.06 21.32
N GLU A 210 -15.21 -8.82 20.64
CA GLU A 210 -15.06 -9.11 19.21
C GLU A 210 -15.22 -10.60 18.86
N VAL A 211 -14.80 -11.53 19.74
CA VAL A 211 -15.03 -12.97 19.55
C VAL A 211 -16.51 -13.28 19.70
N THR A 212 -17.15 -12.74 20.74
CA THR A 212 -18.58 -12.91 21.01
C THR A 212 -19.42 -12.41 19.83
N ASP A 213 -19.11 -11.23 19.28
CA ASP A 213 -19.79 -10.67 18.11
C ASP A 213 -19.69 -11.58 16.87
N ARG A 214 -18.53 -12.21 16.65
CA ARG A 214 -18.30 -13.11 15.52
C ARG A 214 -19.06 -14.42 15.68
N GLU A 215 -19.17 -14.94 16.90
CA GLU A 215 -20.00 -16.10 17.20
C GLU A 215 -21.50 -15.80 17.02
N LEU A 216 -21.96 -14.64 17.49
CA LEU A 216 -23.34 -14.17 17.28
C LEU A 216 -23.64 -14.00 15.80
N PHE A 217 -22.71 -13.47 15.01
CA PHE A 217 -22.85 -13.35 13.56
C PHE A 217 -23.03 -14.72 12.88
N VAL A 218 -22.23 -15.72 13.25
CA VAL A 218 -22.37 -17.08 12.69
C VAL A 218 -23.71 -17.69 13.09
N SER A 219 -24.13 -17.53 14.35
CA SER A 219 -25.43 -17.99 14.83
C SER A 219 -26.59 -17.34 14.07
N SER A 220 -26.54 -16.02 13.87
CA SER A 220 -27.54 -15.28 13.09
C SER A 220 -27.60 -15.76 11.63
N MET A 221 -26.45 -15.94 10.99
CA MET A 221 -26.36 -16.46 9.63
C MET A 221 -26.91 -17.88 9.49
N GLN A 222 -26.69 -18.71 10.51
CA GLN A 222 -27.22 -20.07 10.58
C GLN A 222 -28.74 -20.07 10.69
N GLN A 223 -29.30 -19.24 11.57
CA GLN A 223 -30.76 -19.08 11.75
C GLN A 223 -31.44 -18.60 10.46
N MET A 224 -30.78 -17.73 9.69
CA MET A 224 -31.28 -17.27 8.39
C MET A 224 -31.13 -18.29 7.25
N GLY A 225 -30.48 -19.44 7.48
CA GLY A 225 -30.16 -20.42 6.43
C GLY A 225 -29.19 -19.89 5.35
N LYS A 226 -28.49 -18.78 5.62
CA LYS A 226 -27.54 -18.13 4.71
C LYS A 226 -26.08 -18.50 4.99
N LEU A 227 -25.84 -19.35 5.99
CA LEU A 227 -24.50 -19.77 6.37
C LEU A 227 -23.91 -20.71 5.31
N ARG A 228 -22.88 -20.22 4.62
CA ARG A 228 -22.05 -21.03 3.71
C ARG A 228 -20.83 -21.56 4.44
N THR A 229 -20.31 -22.69 3.98
CA THR A 229 -19.08 -23.31 4.51
C THR A 229 -17.88 -22.37 4.44
N GLU A 230 -17.77 -21.60 3.35
CA GLU A 230 -16.72 -20.59 3.15
C GLU A 230 -16.72 -19.52 4.25
N HIS A 231 -17.90 -18.96 4.58
CA HIS A 231 -18.03 -17.95 5.64
C HIS A 231 -17.64 -18.52 7.01
N LEU A 232 -18.04 -19.77 7.29
CA LEU A 232 -17.70 -20.44 8.55
C LEU A 232 -16.19 -20.65 8.69
N ILE A 233 -15.49 -21.04 7.62
CA ILE A 233 -14.03 -21.21 7.64
C ILE A 233 -13.34 -19.88 7.94
N VAL A 234 -13.77 -18.80 7.27
CA VAL A 234 -13.21 -17.45 7.49
C VAL A 234 -13.41 -17.02 8.94
N VAL A 235 -14.65 -17.04 9.45
CA VAL A 235 -14.92 -16.60 10.83
C VAL A 235 -14.19 -17.47 11.85
N LYS A 236 -14.12 -18.79 11.66
CA LYS A 236 -13.34 -19.66 12.56
C LYS A 236 -11.86 -19.31 12.57
N SER A 237 -11.28 -18.98 11.42
CA SER A 237 -9.87 -18.57 11.34
C SER A 237 -9.61 -17.23 12.06
N GLU A 238 -10.54 -16.28 11.96
CA GLU A 238 -10.47 -15.00 12.67
C GLU A 238 -10.60 -15.20 14.18
N VAL A 239 -11.59 -15.99 14.64
CA VAL A 239 -11.78 -16.31 16.05
C VAL A 239 -10.54 -17.02 16.62
N ALA A 240 -9.97 -17.98 15.89
CA ALA A 240 -8.74 -18.66 16.29
C ALA A 240 -7.56 -17.68 16.47
N THR A 241 -7.43 -16.69 15.57
CA THR A 241 -6.40 -15.65 15.64
C THR A 241 -6.59 -14.76 16.87
N LYS A 242 -7.81 -14.29 17.13
CA LYS A 242 -8.12 -13.47 18.31
C LYS A 242 -7.91 -14.22 19.63
N LEU A 243 -8.29 -15.50 19.68
CA LEU A 243 -8.02 -16.35 20.85
C LEU A 243 -6.51 -16.53 21.09
N GLN A 244 -5.71 -16.58 20.03
CA GLN A 244 -4.24 -16.61 20.16
C GLN A 244 -3.71 -15.28 20.71
N GLU A 245 -4.21 -14.14 20.22
CA GLU A 245 -3.85 -12.82 20.76
C GLU A 245 -4.25 -12.67 22.23
N MET A 246 -5.46 -13.11 22.61
CA MET A 246 -5.91 -13.10 24.00
C MET A 246 -4.99 -13.90 24.92
N LYS A 247 -4.51 -15.08 24.47
CA LYS A 247 -3.53 -15.88 25.22
C LYS A 247 -2.22 -15.12 25.45
N GLN A 248 -1.73 -14.42 24.43
CA GLN A 248 -0.51 -13.62 24.55
C GLN A 248 -0.71 -12.43 25.51
N LEU A 249 -1.88 -11.77 25.47
CA LEU A 249 -2.20 -10.70 26.42
C LEU A 249 -2.27 -11.22 27.85
N ASP A 250 -2.89 -12.39 28.07
CA ASP A 250 -2.97 -13.03 29.40
C ASP A 250 -1.57 -13.37 29.95
N GLU A 251 -0.66 -13.91 29.12
CA GLU A 251 0.72 -14.13 29.51
C GLU A 251 1.44 -12.82 29.88
N ASN A 252 1.23 -11.75 29.10
CA ASN A 252 1.81 -10.44 29.40
C ASN A 252 1.27 -9.82 30.71
N ILE A 253 -0.03 -9.99 30.97
CA ILE A 253 -0.66 -9.54 32.22
C ILE A 253 -0.04 -10.28 33.40
N LYS A 254 0.08 -11.62 33.32
CA LYS A 254 0.73 -12.44 34.35
C LYS A 254 2.17 -12.02 34.62
N LEU A 255 2.93 -11.70 33.58
CA LEU A 255 4.31 -11.23 33.73
C LEU A 255 4.37 -9.87 34.45
N LEU A 256 3.46 -8.95 34.15
CA LEU A 256 3.38 -7.66 34.85
C LEU A 256 2.96 -7.82 36.30
N ASP A 257 2.02 -8.74 36.60
CA ASP A 257 1.61 -9.03 37.97
C ASP A 257 2.76 -9.58 38.82
N ILE A 258 3.64 -10.40 38.23
CA ILE A 258 4.86 -10.88 38.90
C ILE A 258 5.83 -9.73 39.16
N GLN A 259 5.96 -8.77 38.23
CA GLN A 259 6.86 -7.62 38.39
C GLN A 259 6.37 -6.60 39.42
N LEU A 260 5.06 -6.56 39.69
CA LEU A 260 4.45 -5.65 40.68
C LEU A 260 4.48 -6.21 42.10
N ARG A 261 4.74 -7.51 42.28
CA ARG A 261 4.88 -8.16 43.59
C ARG A 261 6.32 -8.08 44.10
#